data_AF-A0A562PRB5-F1
#
_entry.id   AF-A0A562PRB5-F1
#
_cell.length_a   1.000
_cell.length_b   1.000
_cell.length_c   1.000
_cell.angle_alpha   90.00
_cell.angle_beta   90.00
_cell.angle_gamma   90.00
#
_symmetry.space_group_name_H-M   'P 1'
#
loop_
_entity.id
_entity.type
_entity.pdbx_description
1 polymer ?
#
loop_
_entity_poly.entity_id
_entity_poly.type
_entity_poly.pdbx_seq_one_letter_code
_entity_poly.pdbx_strand_id
1 'polypeptide(L)'
;MYKESFKDLVNFAVIKSNNFYNNPENVNSPNPYFIGFGNPNAKILILGKEKGFDKNNLKQLEYESINNPREWDNYIKNNIGSNKNKFYDSENYINTFFPYLNKNKSGHTWNKYYTLLNHIYTSIPKSENEFFRYAFLSEINFIPSKYSEIKRFDNFERLNMLNNKFFKSFEIIILACGSYLEKEQIENIFSVSYYESILKKRENIHIYQNSNQILINTRQLSMDTSNDLLIKIAELTKNKL
;
A
#
# COMPACT_ATOMS: atom_id res chain seq x y z
N MET A 1 10.81 4.50 -16.49
CA MET A 1 10.14 3.43 -17.25
C MET A 1 9.52 2.45 -16.26
N TYR A 2 8.31 1.94 -16.52
CA TYR A 2 7.64 0.98 -15.66
C TYR A 2 8.17 -0.45 -15.87
N LYS A 3 8.38 -1.20 -14.79
CA LYS A 3 8.70 -2.64 -14.84
C LYS A 3 7.55 -3.40 -15.51
N GLU A 4 7.89 -4.48 -16.22
CA GLU A 4 6.88 -5.29 -16.93
C GLU A 4 5.86 -5.91 -15.96
N SER A 5 6.30 -6.37 -14.80
CA SER A 5 5.41 -6.90 -13.75
C SER A 5 4.35 -5.89 -13.30
N PHE A 6 4.67 -4.58 -13.30
CA PHE A 6 3.70 -3.54 -12.96
C PHE A 6 2.72 -3.30 -14.10
N LYS A 7 3.17 -3.33 -15.36
CA LYS A 7 2.27 -3.22 -16.51
C LYS A 7 1.29 -4.39 -16.57
N ASP A 8 1.77 -5.61 -16.31
CA ASP A 8 0.94 -6.81 -16.22
C ASP A 8 -0.14 -6.67 -15.13
N LEU A 9 0.24 -6.18 -13.95
CA LEU A 9 -0.71 -5.91 -12.86
C LEU A 9 -1.76 -4.87 -13.27
N VAL A 10 -1.35 -3.76 -13.89
CA VAL A 10 -2.27 -2.70 -14.31
C VAL A 10 -3.26 -3.21 -15.35
N ASN A 11 -2.79 -3.93 -16.37
CA ASN A 11 -3.66 -4.53 -17.38
C ASN A 11 -4.66 -5.52 -16.74
N PHE A 12 -4.18 -6.40 -15.86
CA PHE A 12 -5.03 -7.32 -15.10
C PHE A 12 -6.11 -6.55 -14.30
N ALA A 13 -5.70 -5.53 -13.55
CA ALA A 13 -6.58 -4.75 -12.70
C ALA A 13 -7.65 -4.01 -13.53
N VAL A 14 -7.29 -3.40 -14.66
CA VAL A 14 -8.25 -2.72 -15.56
C VAL A 14 -9.30 -3.70 -16.08
N ILE A 15 -8.88 -4.85 -16.61
CA ILE A 15 -9.80 -5.86 -17.15
C ILE A 15 -10.76 -6.33 -16.05
N LYS A 16 -10.21 -6.65 -14.86
CA LYS A 16 -11.01 -7.16 -13.74
C LYS A 16 -11.95 -6.09 -13.16
N SER A 17 -11.51 -4.84 -13.06
CA SER A 17 -12.37 -3.72 -12.66
C SER A 17 -13.51 -3.50 -13.65
N ASN A 18 -13.24 -3.50 -14.96
CA ASN A 18 -14.30 -3.34 -15.95
C ASN A 18 -15.35 -4.47 -15.83
N ASN A 19 -14.91 -5.71 -15.66
CA ASN A 19 -15.83 -6.83 -15.44
C ASN A 19 -16.62 -6.69 -14.13
N PHE A 20 -16.00 -6.23 -13.05
CA PHE A 20 -16.66 -6.01 -11.76
C PHE A 20 -17.77 -4.95 -11.86
N TYR A 21 -17.51 -3.84 -12.57
CA TYR A 21 -18.46 -2.74 -12.74
C TYR A 21 -19.48 -2.95 -13.87
N ASN A 22 -19.42 -4.06 -14.62
CA ASN A 22 -20.50 -4.44 -15.54
C ASN A 22 -21.79 -4.82 -14.79
N ASN A 23 -21.72 -5.17 -13.51
CA ASN A 23 -22.90 -5.32 -12.66
C ASN A 23 -23.35 -3.94 -12.15
N PRO A 24 -24.58 -3.47 -12.45
CA PRO A 24 -25.11 -2.19 -11.98
C PRO A 24 -25.10 -2.02 -10.45
N GLU A 25 -25.17 -3.11 -9.68
CA GLU A 25 -25.10 -3.07 -8.21
C GLU A 25 -23.72 -2.62 -7.70
N ASN A 26 -22.69 -2.69 -8.54
CA ASN A 26 -21.32 -2.38 -8.16
C ASN A 26 -20.90 -0.94 -8.47
N VAL A 27 -21.71 -0.11 -9.14
CA VAL A 27 -21.28 1.20 -9.68
C VAL A 27 -20.60 2.11 -8.65
N ASN A 28 -21.01 2.05 -7.38
CA ASN A 28 -20.42 2.82 -6.27
C ASN A 28 -19.77 1.92 -5.20
N SER A 29 -19.42 0.69 -5.57
CA SER A 29 -18.76 -0.26 -4.68
C SER A 29 -17.24 -0.08 -4.70
N PRO A 30 -16.55 -0.22 -3.54
CA PRO A 30 -15.10 -0.24 -3.49
C PRO A 30 -14.50 -1.28 -4.43
N ASN A 31 -13.43 -0.92 -5.14
CA ASN A 31 -12.81 -1.76 -6.16
C ASN A 31 -11.85 -2.78 -5.53
N PRO A 32 -12.14 -4.10 -5.58
CA PRO A 32 -11.20 -5.12 -5.08
C PRO A 32 -9.87 -5.13 -5.84
N TYR A 33 -9.85 -4.57 -7.07
CA TYR A 33 -8.69 -4.53 -7.94
C TYR A 33 -7.94 -3.20 -7.93
N PHE A 34 -8.19 -2.31 -6.95
CA PHE A 34 -7.40 -1.08 -6.82
C PHE A 34 -5.92 -1.43 -6.62
N ILE A 35 -5.00 -0.68 -7.23
CA ILE A 35 -3.58 -1.06 -7.29
C ILE A 35 -2.81 -0.47 -6.11
N GLY A 36 -2.86 0.85 -5.94
CA GLY A 36 -2.12 1.55 -4.89
C GLY A 36 -1.59 2.90 -5.33
N PHE A 37 -0.64 3.42 -4.55
CA PHE A 37 -0.08 4.77 -4.67
C PHE A 37 1.44 4.77 -4.52
N GLY A 38 2.11 5.82 -5.01
CA GLY A 38 3.55 6.01 -4.86
C GLY A 38 4.38 5.45 -6.00
N ASN A 39 5.64 5.13 -5.74
CA ASN A 39 6.60 4.75 -6.77
C ASN A 39 6.61 3.23 -7.02
N PRO A 40 6.11 2.74 -8.17
CA PRO A 40 6.10 1.30 -8.47
C PRO A 40 7.49 0.70 -8.69
N ASN A 41 8.52 1.55 -8.84
CA ASN A 41 9.91 1.11 -8.94
C ASN A 41 10.66 1.18 -7.59
N ALA A 42 9.99 1.54 -6.50
CA ALA A 42 10.61 1.56 -5.18
C ALA A 42 11.06 0.16 -4.75
N LYS A 43 12.01 0.11 -3.81
CA LYS A 43 12.43 -1.14 -3.15
C LYS A 43 11.48 -1.59 -2.04
N ILE A 44 10.65 -0.67 -1.53
CA ILE A 44 9.79 -0.87 -0.36
C ILE A 44 8.32 -0.86 -0.76
N LEU A 45 7.59 -1.89 -0.36
CA LEU A 45 6.13 -1.96 -0.38
C LEU A 45 5.60 -1.82 1.05
N ILE A 46 4.60 -0.98 1.25
CA ILE A 46 3.86 -0.86 2.50
C ILE A 46 2.41 -1.26 2.23
N LEU A 47 1.90 -2.24 2.98
CA LEU A 47 0.51 -2.68 2.93
C LEU A 47 -0.17 -2.37 4.26
N GLY A 48 -1.13 -1.45 4.25
CA GLY A 48 -1.98 -1.17 5.41
C GLY A 48 -3.18 -2.11 5.49
N LYS A 49 -4.08 -1.84 6.44
CA LYS A 49 -5.35 -2.57 6.57
C LYS A 49 -6.33 -2.16 5.49
N GLU A 50 -6.84 -0.93 5.57
CA GLU A 50 -7.76 -0.33 4.62
C GLU A 50 -7.55 1.18 4.54
N LYS A 51 -8.18 1.80 3.54
CA LYS A 51 -8.20 3.25 3.40
C LYS A 51 -9.05 3.87 4.51
N GLY A 52 -8.50 4.87 5.20
CA GLY A 52 -9.09 5.50 6.40
C GLY A 52 -10.20 6.53 6.12
N PHE A 53 -11.13 6.25 5.21
CA PHE A 53 -12.26 7.13 4.91
C PHE A 53 -13.60 6.39 4.93
N ASP A 54 -14.71 7.14 4.90
CA ASP A 54 -16.06 6.55 4.88
C ASP A 54 -16.41 6.12 3.45
N LYS A 55 -16.87 4.88 3.24
CA LYS A 55 -17.27 4.38 1.92
C LYS A 55 -18.34 5.24 1.22
N ASN A 56 -19.13 6.00 1.98
CA ASN A 56 -20.13 6.92 1.44
C ASN A 56 -19.54 8.24 0.93
N ASN A 57 -18.23 8.49 1.14
CA ASN A 57 -17.52 9.60 0.49
C ASN A 57 -17.23 9.24 -0.98
N LEU A 58 -18.27 9.36 -1.83
CA LEU A 58 -18.23 8.89 -3.21
C LEU A 58 -17.11 9.52 -4.05
N LYS A 59 -16.80 10.81 -3.84
CA LYS A 59 -15.69 11.47 -4.56
C LYS A 59 -14.34 10.87 -4.20
N GLN A 60 -14.09 10.61 -2.92
CA GLN A 60 -12.83 10.00 -2.50
C GLN A 60 -12.76 8.52 -2.91
N LEU A 61 -13.90 7.82 -2.85
CA LEU A 61 -14.01 6.44 -3.33
C LEU A 61 -13.69 6.33 -4.82
N GLU A 62 -14.20 7.27 -5.61
CA GLU A 62 -13.96 7.34 -7.05
C GLU A 62 -12.46 7.39 -7.37
N TYR A 63 -11.73 8.36 -6.80
CA TYR A 63 -10.30 8.54 -7.11
C TYR A 63 -9.40 7.50 -6.46
N GLU A 64 -9.63 7.15 -5.19
CA GLU A 64 -8.72 6.27 -4.47
C GLU A 64 -8.97 4.79 -4.73
N SER A 65 -10.17 4.40 -5.20
CA SER A 65 -10.57 3.01 -5.35
C SER A 65 -11.00 2.69 -6.78
N ILE A 66 -12.09 3.31 -7.25
CA ILE A 66 -12.75 2.93 -8.51
C ILE A 66 -11.83 3.20 -9.71
N ASN A 67 -11.32 4.42 -9.82
CA ASN A 67 -10.54 4.86 -10.97
C ASN A 67 -9.03 4.61 -10.84
N ASN A 68 -8.56 4.14 -9.67
CA ASN A 68 -7.13 3.92 -9.41
C ASN A 68 -6.43 3.05 -10.50
N PRO A 69 -7.01 1.93 -10.98
CA PRO A 69 -6.40 1.16 -12.08
C PRO A 69 -6.35 1.92 -13.42
N ARG A 70 -7.38 2.71 -13.73
CA ARG A 70 -7.47 3.48 -14.98
C ARG A 70 -6.48 4.62 -15.04
N GLU A 71 -6.23 5.27 -13.91
CA GLU A 71 -5.20 6.31 -13.82
C GLU A 71 -3.80 5.72 -14.09
N TRP A 72 -3.47 4.57 -13.49
CA TRP A 72 -2.20 3.88 -13.76
C TRP A 72 -2.06 3.47 -15.22
N ASP A 73 -3.14 2.95 -15.82
CA ASP A 73 -3.16 2.57 -17.25
C ASP A 73 -2.91 3.76 -18.16
N ASN A 74 -3.50 4.92 -17.85
CA ASN A 74 -3.23 6.16 -18.56
C ASN A 74 -1.74 6.53 -18.51
N TYR A 75 -1.10 6.47 -17.33
CA TYR A 75 0.31 6.80 -17.22
C TYR A 75 1.22 5.85 -17.98
N ILE A 76 0.91 4.54 -17.99
CA ILE A 76 1.67 3.56 -18.76
C ILE A 76 1.54 3.83 -20.26
N LYS A 77 0.31 4.01 -20.77
CA LYS A 77 0.04 4.21 -22.20
C LYS A 77 0.66 5.50 -22.74
N ASN A 78 0.69 6.56 -21.93
CA ASN A 78 1.25 7.85 -22.30
C ASN A 78 2.71 8.04 -21.87
N ASN A 79 3.34 6.99 -21.31
CA ASN A 79 4.71 7.02 -20.79
C ASN A 79 4.96 8.17 -19.79
N ILE A 80 3.99 8.46 -18.94
CA ILE A 80 4.04 9.52 -17.93
C ILE A 80 4.78 8.99 -16.70
N GLY A 81 5.81 9.71 -16.26
CA GLY A 81 6.55 9.40 -15.04
C GLY A 81 5.92 10.02 -13.78
N SER A 82 6.58 9.78 -12.64
CA SER A 82 6.22 10.40 -11.36
C SER A 82 6.15 11.93 -11.49
N ASN A 83 5.00 12.50 -11.15
CA ASN A 83 4.73 13.93 -11.28
C ASN A 83 3.74 14.38 -10.20
N LYS A 84 3.59 15.68 -10.01
CA LYS A 84 2.66 16.29 -9.04
C LYS A 84 1.49 17.01 -9.72
N ASN A 85 1.23 16.73 -10.98
CA ASN A 85 0.13 17.34 -11.72
C ASN A 85 -1.18 16.66 -11.33
N LYS A 86 -2.25 17.45 -11.18
CA LYS A 86 -3.58 16.90 -10.96
C LYS A 86 -4.01 16.07 -12.16
N PHE A 87 -4.46 14.85 -11.91
CA PHE A 87 -5.05 13.98 -12.94
C PHE A 87 -6.53 14.29 -13.15
N TYR A 88 -7.25 14.56 -12.06
CA TYR A 88 -8.65 14.97 -12.06
C TYR A 88 -8.80 16.43 -11.62
N ASP A 89 -9.86 17.08 -12.08
CA ASP A 89 -10.31 18.34 -11.48
C ASP A 89 -10.96 18.06 -10.12
N SER A 90 -10.12 17.83 -9.13
CA SER A 90 -10.53 17.55 -7.77
C SER A 90 -10.01 18.61 -6.80
N GLU A 91 -10.71 18.79 -5.68
CA GLU A 91 -10.34 19.76 -4.67
C GLU A 91 -8.98 19.42 -4.03
N ASN A 92 -8.83 18.17 -3.56
CA ASN A 92 -7.70 17.75 -2.72
C ASN A 92 -6.84 16.62 -3.31
N TYR A 93 -7.43 15.75 -4.14
CA TYR A 93 -6.71 14.64 -4.75
C TYR A 93 -5.85 15.13 -5.91
N ILE A 94 -4.62 14.63 -6.01
CA ILE A 94 -3.71 15.01 -7.10
C ILE A 94 -3.59 13.86 -8.10
N ASN A 95 -2.94 12.75 -7.71
CA ASN A 95 -2.74 11.60 -8.59
C ASN A 95 -2.26 10.36 -7.83
N THR A 96 -2.12 9.22 -8.51
CA THR A 96 -1.66 7.97 -7.91
C THR A 96 -0.21 8.00 -7.41
N PHE A 97 0.66 8.87 -7.92
CA PHE A 97 2.02 9.02 -7.40
C PHE A 97 2.06 9.76 -6.06
N PHE A 98 1.30 10.84 -5.93
CA PHE A 98 1.20 11.69 -4.76
C PHE A 98 -0.28 11.99 -4.52
N PRO A 99 -1.04 11.14 -3.83
CA PRO A 99 -2.50 11.25 -3.77
C PRO A 99 -2.98 12.58 -3.18
N TYR A 100 -2.20 13.18 -2.28
CA TYR A 100 -2.52 14.49 -1.72
C TYR A 100 -1.25 15.28 -1.43
N LEU A 101 -1.34 16.60 -1.55
CA LEU A 101 -0.33 17.55 -1.07
C LEU A 101 -0.86 18.18 0.23
N ASN A 102 0.00 18.71 1.09
CA ASN A 102 -0.39 19.42 2.33
C ASN A 102 -1.19 18.67 3.43
N LYS A 103 -1.32 17.33 3.40
CA LYS A 103 -2.02 16.57 4.48
C LYS A 103 -1.20 16.26 5.74
N ASN A 104 0.03 16.77 5.86
CA ASN A 104 0.92 16.48 6.98
C ASN A 104 0.59 17.29 8.25
N LYS A 105 -0.57 17.06 8.87
CA LYS A 105 -0.80 17.42 10.27
C LYS A 105 -0.19 16.35 11.19
N SER A 106 0.31 16.71 12.37
CA SER A 106 0.96 15.78 13.30
C SER A 106 0.05 14.58 13.66
N GLY A 107 0.64 13.39 13.86
CA GLY A 107 -0.11 12.19 14.27
C GLY A 107 -0.77 11.37 13.16
N HIS A 108 -0.82 11.84 11.91
CA HIS A 108 -1.35 11.04 10.79
C HIS A 108 -0.44 9.86 10.40
N THR A 109 -1.04 8.78 9.89
CA THR A 109 -0.37 7.57 9.37
C THR A 109 0.78 7.89 8.40
N TRP A 110 0.63 8.90 7.54
CA TRP A 110 1.70 9.27 6.61
C TRP A 110 2.95 9.83 7.28
N ASN A 111 2.82 10.52 8.43
CA ASN A 111 4.00 10.92 9.19
C ASN A 111 4.73 9.69 9.73
N LYS A 112 4.01 8.61 10.07
CA LYS A 112 4.63 7.35 10.51
C LYS A 112 5.40 6.70 9.36
N TYR A 113 4.82 6.68 8.16
CA TYR A 113 5.52 6.20 6.96
C TYR A 113 6.73 7.07 6.60
N TYR A 114 6.61 8.39 6.67
CA TYR A 114 7.75 9.30 6.49
C TYR A 114 8.85 9.00 7.52
N THR A 115 8.52 8.95 8.82
CA THR A 115 9.50 8.69 9.88
C THR A 115 10.20 7.35 9.66
N LEU A 116 9.43 6.30 9.39
CA LEU A 116 9.96 4.96 9.07
C LEU A 116 10.92 5.00 7.89
N LEU A 117 10.48 5.54 6.75
CA LEU A 117 11.28 5.58 5.53
C LEU A 117 12.50 6.50 5.68
N ASN A 118 12.39 7.58 6.47
CA ASN A 118 13.51 8.47 6.76
C ASN A 118 14.57 7.80 7.65
N HIS A 119 14.18 6.90 8.56
CA HIS A 119 15.14 6.06 9.29
C HIS A 119 15.80 5.00 8.41
N ILE A 120 15.13 4.58 7.33
CA ILE A 120 15.63 3.59 6.37
C ILE A 120 16.62 4.22 5.38
N TYR A 121 16.23 5.29 4.67
CA TYR A 121 17.05 5.94 3.63
C TYR A 121 17.90 7.13 4.14
N THR A 122 17.77 7.51 5.42
CA THR A 122 18.58 8.55 6.12
C THR A 122 18.64 9.95 5.51
N SER A 123 17.77 10.28 4.54
CA SER A 123 17.84 11.57 3.83
C SER A 123 16.58 11.92 3.02
N ILE A 124 15.41 11.41 3.41
CA ILE A 124 14.16 11.76 2.70
C ILE A 124 13.85 13.23 2.99
N PRO A 125 13.69 14.08 1.96
CA PRO A 125 13.32 15.47 2.19
C PRO A 125 12.02 15.55 2.99
N LYS A 126 12.02 16.39 4.02
CA LYS A 126 10.82 16.62 4.88
C LYS A 126 9.69 17.36 4.15
N SER A 127 9.85 17.63 2.87
CA SER A 127 8.79 18.23 2.05
C SER A 127 7.59 17.29 1.90
N GLU A 128 6.45 17.90 1.58
CA GLU A 128 5.14 17.26 1.58
C GLU A 128 5.11 15.95 0.80
N ASN A 129 4.93 14.86 1.54
CA ASN A 129 4.66 13.52 1.02
C ASN A 129 5.72 12.97 0.06
N GLU A 130 6.96 13.46 0.12
CA GLU A 130 8.07 12.93 -0.69
C GLU A 130 8.38 11.45 -0.43
N PHE A 131 7.95 10.91 0.71
CA PHE A 131 8.11 9.50 1.04
C PHE A 131 7.47 8.57 -0.01
N PHE A 132 6.45 9.03 -0.76
CA PHE A 132 5.87 8.26 -1.89
C PHE A 132 6.87 7.99 -3.02
N ARG A 133 8.00 8.72 -3.10
CA ARG A 133 9.08 8.39 -4.05
C ARG A 133 9.87 7.15 -3.64
N TYR A 134 9.85 6.81 -2.35
CA TYR A 134 10.70 5.79 -1.74
C TYR A 134 9.95 4.50 -1.41
N ALA A 135 8.62 4.50 -1.57
CA ALA A 135 7.78 3.35 -1.33
C ALA A 135 6.59 3.31 -2.29
N PHE A 136 6.07 2.09 -2.49
CA PHE A 136 4.74 1.86 -3.04
C PHE A 136 3.79 1.50 -1.89
N LEU A 137 2.59 2.05 -1.89
CA LEU A 137 1.57 1.84 -0.86
C LEU A 137 0.36 1.15 -1.45
N SER A 138 -0.19 0.16 -0.75
CA SER A 138 -1.51 -0.42 -1.03
C SER A 138 -2.14 -0.90 0.28
N GLU A 139 -3.29 -1.55 0.21
CA GLU A 139 -4.04 -2.03 1.39
C GLU A 139 -4.39 -3.50 1.26
N ILE A 140 -4.50 -4.22 2.38
CA ILE A 140 -5.00 -5.60 2.36
C ILE A 140 -6.49 -5.61 2.02
N ASN A 141 -7.28 -4.80 2.72
CA ASN A 141 -8.71 -4.64 2.53
C ASN A 141 -9.01 -3.45 1.62
N PHE A 142 -9.80 -3.70 0.57
CA PHE A 142 -10.19 -2.68 -0.41
C PHE A 142 -11.38 -1.83 0.02
N ILE A 143 -12.14 -2.28 1.02
CA ILE A 143 -13.30 -1.58 1.55
C ILE A 143 -12.82 -0.51 2.55
N PRO A 144 -13.01 0.78 2.25
CA PRO A 144 -12.55 1.85 3.14
C PRO A 144 -13.36 1.85 4.44
N SER A 145 -12.68 2.14 5.54
CA SER A 145 -13.32 2.34 6.84
C SER A 145 -12.49 3.29 7.72
N LYS A 146 -13.17 4.14 8.49
CA LYS A 146 -12.53 4.93 9.55
C LYS A 146 -12.20 4.08 10.78
N TYR A 147 -13.02 3.07 11.05
CA TYR A 147 -12.91 2.18 12.20
C TYR A 147 -13.14 0.76 11.72
N SER A 148 -12.07 -0.01 11.62
CA SER A 148 -12.20 -1.36 11.11
C SER A 148 -12.63 -2.34 12.19
N GLU A 149 -13.74 -3.02 11.92
CA GLU A 149 -14.26 -4.10 12.76
C GLU A 149 -13.75 -5.48 12.32
N ILE A 150 -13.11 -5.53 11.14
CA ILE A 150 -12.57 -6.74 10.55
C ILE A 150 -11.35 -7.18 11.34
N LYS A 151 -11.34 -8.43 11.79
CA LYS A 151 -10.19 -9.06 12.48
C LYS A 151 -9.29 -9.84 11.55
N ARG A 152 -9.89 -10.48 10.54
CA ARG A 152 -9.26 -11.32 9.51
C ARG A 152 -9.86 -10.99 8.15
N PHE A 153 -9.04 -11.02 7.10
CA PHE A 153 -9.44 -10.66 5.75
C PHE A 153 -9.18 -11.83 4.79
N ASP A 154 -10.20 -12.23 4.05
CA ASP A 154 -10.23 -13.45 3.24
C ASP A 154 -10.86 -13.26 1.85
N ASN A 155 -11.06 -12.00 1.40
CA ASN A 155 -11.62 -11.76 0.08
C ASN A 155 -10.70 -12.31 -1.03
N PHE A 156 -11.21 -13.30 -1.77
CA PHE A 156 -10.45 -14.04 -2.76
C PHE A 156 -9.88 -13.16 -3.87
N GLU A 157 -10.69 -12.26 -4.45
CA GLU A 157 -10.29 -11.39 -5.56
C GLU A 157 -9.11 -10.52 -5.18
N ARG A 158 -9.17 -9.92 -3.99
CA ARG A 158 -8.13 -9.04 -3.47
C ARG A 158 -6.85 -9.80 -3.13
N LEU A 159 -6.95 -10.93 -2.44
CA LEU A 159 -5.78 -11.75 -2.11
C LEU A 159 -5.11 -12.32 -3.37
N ASN A 160 -5.91 -12.72 -4.36
CA ASN A 160 -5.41 -13.16 -5.66
C ASN A 160 -4.67 -12.03 -6.39
N MET A 161 -5.16 -10.78 -6.31
CA MET A 161 -4.46 -9.63 -6.86
C MET A 161 -3.11 -9.38 -6.16
N LEU A 162 -3.07 -9.48 -4.82
CA LEU A 162 -1.85 -9.32 -4.03
C LEU A 162 -0.81 -10.42 -4.30
N ASN A 163 -1.25 -11.58 -4.78
CA ASN A 163 -0.37 -12.69 -5.19
C ASN A 163 0.36 -12.43 -6.54
N ASN A 164 0.12 -11.28 -7.19
CA ASN A 164 0.76 -10.91 -8.44
C ASN A 164 2.29 -10.70 -8.28
N LYS A 165 3.05 -11.00 -9.34
CA LYS A 165 4.53 -10.84 -9.40
C LYS A 165 5.00 -9.45 -8.99
N PHE A 166 4.22 -8.40 -9.25
CA PHE A 166 4.56 -7.03 -8.84
C PHE A 166 4.72 -6.90 -7.32
N PHE A 167 3.74 -7.33 -6.53
CA PHE A 167 3.80 -7.20 -5.07
C PHE A 167 4.88 -8.08 -4.45
N LYS A 168 5.22 -9.20 -5.11
CA LYS A 168 6.34 -10.08 -4.73
C LYS A 168 7.72 -9.52 -5.09
N SER A 169 7.80 -8.49 -5.95
CA SER A 169 9.07 -8.01 -6.50
C SER A 169 9.83 -7.01 -5.63
N PHE A 170 9.24 -6.58 -4.51
CA PHE A 170 9.86 -5.62 -3.60
C PHE A 170 10.89 -6.31 -2.69
N GLU A 171 12.03 -5.66 -2.44
CA GLU A 171 13.08 -6.18 -1.55
C GLU A 171 12.64 -6.17 -0.08
N ILE A 172 11.84 -5.16 0.28
CA ILE A 172 11.29 -4.98 1.62
C ILE A 172 9.77 -4.84 1.53
N ILE A 173 9.05 -5.67 2.28
CA ILE A 173 7.60 -5.57 2.44
C ILE A 173 7.25 -5.27 3.90
N ILE A 174 6.44 -4.25 4.13
CA ILE A 174 5.96 -3.86 5.45
C ILE A 174 4.45 -4.09 5.48
N LEU A 175 4.03 -5.20 6.09
CA LEU A 175 2.63 -5.49 6.35
C LEU A 175 2.21 -4.81 7.66
N ALA A 176 1.63 -3.61 7.55
CA ALA A 176 1.07 -2.86 8.66
C ALA A 176 -0.41 -3.24 8.90
N CYS A 177 -0.70 -4.54 9.00
CA CYS A 177 -2.07 -5.06 9.08
C CYS A 177 -2.34 -5.96 10.29
N GLY A 178 -1.32 -6.30 11.08
CA GLY A 178 -1.44 -7.14 12.25
C GLY A 178 -1.94 -8.54 11.90
N SER A 179 -3.07 -8.93 12.50
CA SER A 179 -3.67 -10.26 12.34
C SER A 179 -4.62 -10.40 11.15
N TYR A 180 -4.63 -9.44 10.21
CA TYR A 180 -5.51 -9.49 9.03
C TYR A 180 -5.29 -10.72 8.18
N LEU A 181 -4.02 -11.10 8.03
CA LEU A 181 -3.60 -12.27 7.31
C LEU A 181 -3.02 -13.28 8.28
N GLU A 182 -3.34 -14.53 8.04
CA GLU A 182 -2.72 -15.66 8.71
C GLU A 182 -1.31 -15.91 8.15
N LYS A 183 -0.49 -16.61 8.94
CA LYS A 183 0.89 -16.95 8.57
C LYS A 183 0.95 -17.59 7.17
N GLU A 184 0.11 -18.59 6.94
CA GLU A 184 0.05 -19.33 5.67
C GLU A 184 -0.37 -18.43 4.50
N GLN A 185 -1.29 -17.50 4.71
CA GLN A 185 -1.67 -16.52 3.68
C GLN A 185 -0.48 -15.62 3.32
N ILE A 186 0.28 -15.14 4.31
CA ILE A 186 1.48 -14.31 4.08
C ILE A 186 2.54 -15.10 3.29
N GLU A 187 2.87 -16.31 3.74
CA GLU A 187 3.86 -17.17 3.09
C GLU A 187 3.48 -17.46 1.62
N ASN A 188 2.20 -17.75 1.36
CA ASN A 188 1.70 -18.04 0.02
C ASN A 188 1.68 -16.79 -0.89
N ILE A 189 1.12 -15.66 -0.41
CA ILE A 189 0.96 -14.43 -1.20
C ILE A 189 2.31 -13.83 -1.56
N PHE A 190 3.30 -13.86 -0.66
CA PHE A 190 4.59 -13.21 -0.89
C PHE A 190 5.74 -14.18 -1.21
N SER A 191 5.49 -15.49 -1.15
CA SER A 191 6.50 -16.52 -1.42
C SER A 191 7.74 -16.36 -0.50
N VAL A 192 7.45 -16.18 0.79
CA VAL A 192 8.42 -16.05 1.89
C VAL A 192 8.16 -17.13 2.93
N SER A 193 9.14 -17.38 3.80
CA SER A 193 8.98 -18.28 4.94
C SER A 193 9.13 -17.51 6.24
N TYR A 194 8.35 -17.88 7.24
CA TYR A 194 8.50 -17.35 8.58
C TYR A 194 9.91 -17.61 9.12
N TYR A 195 10.47 -16.59 9.77
CA TYR A 195 11.80 -16.62 10.34
C TYR A 195 11.77 -16.52 11.86
N GLU A 196 11.28 -15.40 12.40
CA GLU A 196 11.21 -15.17 13.84
C GLU A 196 10.14 -14.15 14.23
N SER A 197 9.92 -13.97 15.53
CA SER A 197 9.03 -12.95 16.06
C SER A 197 9.66 -12.22 17.23
N ILE A 198 9.44 -10.91 17.28
CA ILE A 198 9.79 -10.05 18.42
C ILE A 198 8.47 -9.67 19.10
N LEU A 199 8.24 -10.19 20.30
CA LEU A 199 6.98 -10.00 21.03
C LEU A 199 7.17 -8.97 22.14
N LYS A 200 6.46 -7.85 22.02
CA LYS A 200 6.44 -6.78 23.02
C LYS A 200 5.03 -6.21 23.06
N LYS A 201 4.56 -5.83 24.24
CA LYS A 201 3.18 -5.33 24.43
C LYS A 201 2.87 -4.23 23.42
N ARG A 202 1.90 -4.47 22.53
CA ARG A 202 1.46 -3.58 21.43
C ARG A 202 2.51 -3.30 20.33
N GLU A 203 3.59 -4.05 20.26
CA GLU A 203 4.71 -3.86 19.34
C GLU A 203 5.20 -5.19 18.74
N ASN A 204 4.29 -6.16 18.59
CA ASN A 204 4.63 -7.44 17.98
C ASN A 204 5.11 -7.24 16.53
N ILE A 205 6.23 -7.87 16.20
CA ILE A 205 6.78 -7.95 14.85
C ILE A 205 6.96 -9.42 14.52
N HIS A 206 6.45 -9.85 13.37
CA HIS A 206 6.69 -11.16 12.78
C HIS A 206 7.51 -10.97 11.51
N ILE A 207 8.63 -11.67 11.41
CA ILE A 207 9.59 -11.56 10.32
C ILE A 207 9.45 -12.77 9.43
N TYR A 208 9.35 -12.52 8.14
CA TYR A 208 9.38 -13.52 7.08
C TYR A 208 10.47 -13.14 6.10
N GLN A 209 11.12 -14.12 5.49
CA GLN A 209 12.16 -13.84 4.51
C GLN A 209 12.32 -14.97 3.49
N ASN A 210 12.98 -14.63 2.40
CA ASN A 210 13.64 -15.57 1.50
C ASN A 210 15.04 -15.00 1.15
N SER A 211 15.71 -15.55 0.14
CA SER A 211 17.04 -15.09 -0.26
C SER A 211 17.10 -13.59 -0.59
N ASN A 212 16.05 -13.05 -1.21
CA ASN A 212 16.05 -11.72 -1.82
C ASN A 212 15.11 -10.71 -1.14
N GLN A 213 14.24 -11.16 -0.24
CA GLN A 213 13.18 -10.34 0.35
C GLN A 213 13.14 -10.50 1.87
N ILE A 214 12.88 -9.39 2.56
CA ILE A 214 12.41 -9.38 3.95
C ILE A 214 10.99 -8.82 4.01
N LEU A 215 10.14 -9.46 4.80
CA LEU A 215 8.78 -9.02 5.07
C LEU A 215 8.59 -8.88 6.59
N ILE A 216 8.16 -7.71 7.01
CA ILE A 216 7.85 -7.37 8.40
C ILE A 216 6.34 -7.24 8.53
N ASN A 217 5.70 -8.17 9.25
CA ASN A 217 4.32 -8.02 9.68
C ASN A 217 4.25 -7.42 11.08
N THR A 218 3.50 -6.34 11.23
CA THR A 218 3.30 -5.65 12.49
C THR A 218 1.89 -5.05 12.54
N ARG A 219 1.50 -4.49 13.68
CA ARG A 219 0.22 -3.80 13.79
C ARG A 219 0.11 -2.61 12.83
N GLN A 220 -1.11 -2.11 12.64
CA GLN A 220 -1.32 -0.90 11.87
C GLN A 220 -0.47 0.26 12.40
N LEU A 221 0.22 0.94 11.46
CA LEU A 221 1.03 2.12 11.75
C LEU A 221 0.11 3.34 11.71
N SER A 222 -0.51 3.67 12.84
CA SER A 222 -1.46 4.77 13.00
C SER A 222 -0.97 5.77 14.04
N MET A 223 -1.86 6.63 14.55
CA MET A 223 -1.50 7.73 15.44
C MET A 223 -0.79 7.28 16.72
N ASP A 224 -1.17 6.13 17.27
CA ASP A 224 -0.65 5.58 18.53
C ASP A 224 0.68 4.81 18.36
N THR A 225 1.22 4.72 17.14
CA THR A 225 2.49 4.03 16.85
C THR A 225 3.67 4.78 17.45
N SER A 226 4.45 4.09 18.30
CA SER A 226 5.67 4.62 18.90
C SER A 226 6.76 4.83 17.85
N ASN A 227 7.63 5.82 18.08
CA ASN A 227 8.81 5.99 17.22
C ASN A 227 9.78 4.80 17.36
N ASP A 228 9.87 4.21 18.56
CA ASP A 228 10.70 3.03 18.81
C ASP A 228 10.32 1.85 17.91
N LEU A 229 9.02 1.59 17.71
CA LEU A 229 8.57 0.56 16.77
C LEU A 229 9.01 0.88 15.34
N LEU A 230 8.89 2.13 14.89
CA LEU A 230 9.32 2.54 13.55
C LEU A 230 10.83 2.39 13.36
N ILE A 231 11.62 2.80 14.35
CA ILE A 231 13.08 2.66 14.35
C ILE A 231 13.44 1.17 14.29
N LYS A 232 12.78 0.33 15.09
CA LYS A 232 13.04 -1.11 15.12
C LYS A 232 12.76 -1.76 13.76
N ILE A 233 11.64 -1.43 13.13
CA ILE A 233 11.33 -1.91 11.78
C ILE A 233 12.41 -1.44 10.80
N ALA A 234 12.80 -0.16 10.85
CA ALA A 234 13.84 0.38 9.98
C ALA A 234 15.16 -0.39 10.13
N GLU A 235 15.63 -0.61 11.35
CA GLU A 235 16.86 -1.37 11.65
C GLU A 235 16.83 -2.79 11.08
N LEU A 236 15.70 -3.50 11.23
CA LEU A 236 15.53 -4.85 10.69
C LEU A 236 15.63 -4.89 9.15
N THR A 237 15.24 -3.80 8.49
CA THR A 237 15.22 -3.71 7.01
C THR A 237 16.51 -3.15 6.39
N LYS A 238 17.35 -2.45 7.16
CA LYS A 238 18.56 -1.78 6.64
C LYS A 238 19.54 -2.70 5.94
N ASN A 239 19.68 -3.94 6.41
CA ASN A 239 20.63 -4.90 5.85
C ASN A 239 20.23 -5.43 4.45
N LYS A 240 19.07 -5.01 3.92
CA LYS A 240 18.56 -5.43 2.60
C LYS A 240 18.59 -4.33 1.55
N LEU A 241 19.00 -3.10 1.89
CA LEU A 241 19.04 -1.96 0.98
C LEU A 241 20.40 -1.73 0.35
#